data_AF-A0A1M6SEY5-F1
#
_entry.id   AF-A0A1M6SEY5-F1
#
_cell.length_a   1.000
_cell.length_b   1.000
_cell.length_c   1.000
_cell.angle_alpha   90.00
_cell.angle_beta   90.00
_cell.angle_gamma   90.00
#
_symmetry.space_group_name_H-M   'P 1'
#
loop_
_entity.id
_entity.type
_entity.pdbx_description
1 polymer ?
#
loop_
_entity_poly.entity_id
_entity_poly.type
_entity_poly.pdbx_seq_one_letter_code
_entity_poly.pdbx_strand_id
1 'polypeptide(L)'
;MRKVLICALFILTTFAFSQETLSVFRKYQNEVDESNPAGSLIVSDWIKELPPPQDSVKKFRFEKDTVYVMKKGKKVYDKKGKPKFKVKKKKVYYWEKVESSEPPKYLPIQCKFGDDLWVKRADLARFKQASQDLSGVYASNSGTVTLKKSPTNPRLFTIVIQNGPFGNRAEFEASNVEARESNGNIRMTYSEEDCTVDVAVVNRKVKVAQRGCTAYNVGSYALEGDYNTFKGNPRVTENFSSPEQAFTYKYFKWCDSGFDSCKEEKDENGKVTITWSKGGNGFIERKAGDEVHTYRPFEHVIPHKRDFFKGEKPLAIKTKRTDISGEWWIWYFYPKAERFKMVRAGMREDIAQMEIYE
;
A
#
# COMPACT_ATOMS: atom_id res chain seq x y z
N MET A 1 41.77 5.60 -8.13
CA MET A 1 41.21 5.11 -6.84
C MET A 1 40.30 6.10 -6.13
N ARG A 2 40.65 7.40 -6.00
CA ARG A 2 39.78 8.42 -5.37
C ARG A 2 38.37 8.59 -5.99
N LYS A 3 38.23 8.44 -7.32
CA LYS A 3 36.93 8.59 -8.02
C LYS A 3 35.96 7.42 -7.80
N VAL A 4 36.47 6.21 -7.54
CA VAL A 4 35.67 5.02 -7.26
C VAL A 4 35.08 5.08 -5.84
N LEU A 5 35.83 5.64 -4.89
CA LEU A 5 35.36 5.83 -3.52
C LEU A 5 34.23 6.87 -3.43
N ILE A 6 34.28 7.93 -4.24
CA ILE A 6 33.24 8.97 -4.28
C ILE A 6 31.95 8.42 -4.91
N CYS A 7 32.04 7.57 -5.95
CA CYS A 7 30.87 6.92 -6.51
C CYS A 7 30.24 5.91 -5.52
N ALA A 8 31.05 5.16 -4.77
CA ALA A 8 30.55 4.26 -3.72
C ALA A 8 29.83 5.03 -2.58
N LEU A 9 30.36 6.19 -2.18
CA LEU A 9 29.72 7.07 -1.19
C LEU A 9 28.42 7.72 -1.72
N PHE A 10 28.32 8.03 -3.02
CA PHE A 10 27.10 8.55 -3.64
C PHE A 10 26.01 7.48 -3.85
N ILE A 11 26.41 6.22 -4.08
CA ILE A 11 25.48 5.10 -4.20
C ILE A 11 24.96 4.68 -2.81
N LEU A 12 25.75 4.85 -1.74
CA LEU A 12 25.29 4.56 -0.38
C LEU A 12 24.33 5.62 0.20
N THR A 13 24.38 6.87 -0.26
CA THR A 13 23.48 7.95 0.21
C THR A 13 22.16 8.04 -0.55
N THR A 14 22.03 7.40 -1.71
CA THR A 14 20.80 7.43 -2.53
C THR A 14 19.77 6.35 -2.16
N PHE A 15 20.08 5.47 -1.21
CA PHE A 15 19.13 4.49 -0.64
C PHE A 15 18.56 4.89 0.72
N ALA A 16 18.66 6.17 1.12
CA ALA A 16 17.89 6.68 2.25
C ALA A 16 16.42 6.82 1.82
N PHE A 17 15.74 5.68 1.73
CA PHE A 17 14.32 5.59 1.44
C PHE A 17 13.54 6.50 2.37
N SER A 18 12.58 7.23 1.79
CA SER A 18 11.53 7.98 2.49
C SER A 18 10.61 7.01 3.25
N GLN A 19 11.14 6.25 4.21
CA GLN A 19 10.31 5.59 5.22
C GLN A 19 9.87 6.66 6.22
N GLU A 20 8.56 6.76 6.45
CA GLU A 20 8.05 7.58 7.54
C GLU A 20 8.68 7.07 8.85
N THR A 21 9.40 7.95 9.52
CA THR A 21 10.03 7.66 10.80
C THR A 21 9.34 8.46 11.90
N LEU A 22 9.16 7.86 13.06
CA LEU A 22 8.63 8.51 14.25
C LEU A 22 9.79 8.85 15.19
N SER A 23 10.10 10.14 15.31
CA SER A 23 11.09 10.63 16.26
C SER A 23 10.59 10.47 17.69
N VAL A 24 11.46 9.96 18.55
CA VAL A 24 11.17 9.68 19.94
C VAL A 24 12.04 10.58 20.83
N PHE A 25 11.45 11.17 21.85
CA PHE A 25 12.08 12.19 22.69
C PHE A 25 12.19 11.74 24.14
N ARG A 26 13.18 12.27 24.87
CA ARG A 26 13.28 12.16 26.33
C ARG A 26 12.74 13.43 26.98
N LYS A 27 12.26 13.30 28.21
CA LYS A 27 11.99 14.45 29.06
C LYS A 27 13.26 14.87 29.80
N TYR A 28 13.51 16.17 29.82
CA TYR A 28 14.50 16.80 30.68
C TYR A 28 13.81 17.92 31.45
N GLN A 29 13.93 17.92 32.78
CA GLN A 29 13.31 18.94 33.65
C GLN A 29 11.80 19.16 33.39
N ASN A 30 11.03 18.08 33.21
CA ASN A 30 9.59 18.06 32.89
C ASN A 30 9.19 18.59 31.50
N GLU A 31 10.13 19.04 30.67
CA GLU A 31 9.89 19.43 29.28
C GLU A 31 10.44 18.38 28.31
N VAL A 32 9.81 18.25 27.14
CA VAL A 32 10.26 17.33 26.09
C VAL A 32 11.32 18.04 25.25
N ASP A 33 12.54 17.49 25.21
CA ASP A 33 13.63 18.06 24.41
C ASP A 33 13.46 17.69 22.93
N GLU A 34 12.94 18.63 22.13
CA GLU A 34 12.79 18.46 20.67
C GLU A 34 14.13 18.52 19.92
N SER A 35 15.18 19.09 20.53
CA SER A 35 16.47 19.34 19.86
C SER A 35 17.37 18.11 19.78
N ASN A 36 17.21 17.17 20.73
CA ASN A 36 17.98 15.92 20.79
C ASN A 36 17.04 14.70 20.87
N PRO A 37 16.54 14.18 19.74
CA PRO A 37 15.75 12.97 19.73
C PRO A 37 16.57 11.77 20.25
N ALA A 38 15.95 10.95 21.08
CA ALA A 38 16.55 9.72 21.62
C ALA A 38 16.72 8.62 20.56
N GLY A 39 15.97 8.73 19.46
CA GLY A 39 16.04 7.83 18.31
C GLY A 39 14.84 8.01 17.39
N SER A 40 14.79 7.19 16.34
CA SER A 40 13.69 7.15 15.38
C SER A 40 13.17 5.73 15.21
N LEU A 41 11.85 5.56 15.25
CA LEU A 41 11.18 4.30 14.96
C LEU A 41 10.80 4.25 13.48
N ILE A 42 10.98 3.09 12.86
CA ILE A 42 10.44 2.78 11.54
C ILE A 42 9.06 2.12 11.68
N VAL A 43 8.20 2.21 10.66
CA VAL A 43 6.80 1.76 10.72
C VAL A 43 6.61 0.29 11.16
N SER A 44 7.63 -0.56 10.99
CA SER A 44 7.62 -1.96 11.46
C SER A 44 8.00 -2.16 12.93
N ASP A 45 8.45 -1.12 13.63
CA ASP A 45 8.85 -1.20 15.04
C ASP A 45 7.64 -1.27 15.96
N TRP A 46 7.78 -2.02 17.06
CA TRP A 46 6.76 -2.10 18.10
C TRP A 46 6.68 -0.80 18.92
N ILE A 47 5.46 -0.36 19.18
CA ILE A 47 5.15 0.81 20.01
C ILE A 47 3.87 0.57 20.81
N LYS A 48 3.89 0.92 22.10
CA LYS A 48 2.72 0.93 22.97
C LYS A 48 2.50 2.32 23.53
N GLU A 49 1.30 2.86 23.31
CA GLU A 49 0.89 4.15 23.89
C GLU A 49 0.57 3.95 25.38
N LEU A 50 1.12 4.82 26.22
CA LEU A 50 0.82 4.86 27.65
C LEU A 50 -0.25 5.94 27.92
N PRO A 51 -1.00 5.82 29.03
CA PRO A 51 -2.05 6.79 29.36
C PRO A 51 -1.52 8.23 29.40
N PRO A 52 -2.31 9.21 28.91
CA PRO A 52 -1.89 10.60 28.97
C PRO A 52 -1.69 11.04 30.43
N PRO A 53 -0.73 11.96 30.70
CA PRO A 53 -0.54 12.49 32.04
C PRO A 53 -1.81 13.23 32.51
N GLN A 54 -2.15 13.05 33.80
CA GLN A 54 -3.30 13.71 34.43
C GLN A 54 -2.92 15.10 34.94
N ASP A 55 -3.82 16.06 34.81
CA ASP A 55 -3.65 17.41 35.34
C ASP A 55 -4.08 17.47 36.81
N SER A 56 -3.41 18.30 37.61
CA SER A 56 -3.79 18.53 39.01
C SER A 56 -4.62 19.80 39.12
N VAL A 57 -5.93 19.66 39.36
CA VAL A 57 -6.84 20.80 39.52
C VAL A 57 -7.08 21.06 41.00
N LYS A 58 -6.91 22.33 41.42
CA LYS A 58 -7.20 22.76 42.79
C LYS A 58 -8.71 22.91 42.98
N LYS A 59 -9.33 21.96 43.66
CA LYS A 59 -10.74 22.04 44.07
C LYS A 59 -10.86 22.47 45.53
N PHE A 60 -12.06 22.91 45.92
CA PHE A 60 -12.38 23.19 47.31
C PHE A 60 -13.62 22.40 47.74
N ARG A 61 -13.61 21.95 49.00
CA ARG A 61 -14.80 21.41 49.67
C ARG A 61 -15.05 22.18 50.97
N PHE A 62 -16.32 22.33 51.33
CA PHE A 62 -16.70 22.91 52.62
C PHE A 62 -16.78 21.79 53.66
N GLU A 63 -15.79 21.76 54.55
CA GLU A 63 -15.79 20.86 55.69
C GLU A 63 -16.57 21.53 56.84
N LYS A 64 -17.44 20.77 57.51
CA LYS A 64 -18.30 21.28 58.57
C LYS A 64 -17.63 21.03 59.91
N ASP A 65 -17.07 22.07 60.52
CA ASP A 65 -16.58 22.00 61.90
C ASP A 65 -17.68 22.43 62.87
N THR A 66 -17.85 21.67 63.96
CA THR A 66 -18.75 22.07 65.06
C THR A 66 -17.97 22.86 66.09
N VAL A 67 -18.26 24.15 66.21
CA VAL A 67 -17.55 25.06 67.13
C VAL A 67 -18.51 25.51 68.24
N TYR A 68 -18.02 25.61 69.47
CA TYR A 68 -18.80 26.11 70.60
C TYR A 68 -19.28 27.55 70.37
N VAL A 69 -20.53 27.83 70.70
CA VAL A 69 -21.06 29.19 70.71
C VAL A 69 -20.49 29.90 71.93
N MET A 70 -19.71 30.95 71.71
CA MET A 70 -19.09 31.76 72.76
C MET A 70 -19.77 33.13 72.84
N LYS A 71 -20.05 33.64 74.04
CA LYS A 71 -20.55 35.00 74.28
C LYS A 71 -19.69 35.66 75.36
N LYS A 72 -19.06 36.81 75.06
CA LYS A 72 -18.08 37.49 75.94
C LYS A 72 -17.02 36.52 76.53
N GLY A 73 -16.46 35.65 75.70
CA GLY A 73 -15.40 34.71 76.10
C GLY A 73 -15.85 33.46 76.88
N LYS A 74 -17.14 33.30 77.20
CA LYS A 74 -17.68 32.11 77.90
C LYS A 74 -18.52 31.24 76.98
N LYS A 75 -18.45 29.90 77.16
CA LYS A 75 -19.28 28.93 76.43
C LYS A 75 -20.76 29.16 76.76
N VAL A 76 -21.60 29.23 75.73
CA VAL A 76 -23.04 29.37 75.87
C VAL A 76 -23.65 27.98 75.96
N TYR A 77 -24.43 27.73 77.00
CA TYR A 77 -25.12 26.46 77.23
C TYR A 77 -26.60 26.58 76.86
N ASP A 78 -27.23 25.47 76.49
CA ASP A 78 -28.66 25.39 76.25
C ASP A 78 -29.46 25.39 77.57
N LYS A 79 -30.80 25.42 77.47
CA LYS A 79 -31.69 25.40 78.64
C LYS A 79 -31.58 24.11 79.49
N LYS A 80 -30.86 23.09 79.02
CA LYS A 80 -30.61 21.80 79.68
C LYS A 80 -29.16 21.66 80.16
N GLY A 81 -28.37 22.75 80.15
CA GLY A 81 -26.99 22.78 80.64
C GLY A 81 -25.93 22.20 79.71
N LYS A 82 -26.25 21.90 78.43
CA LYS A 82 -25.28 21.36 77.45
C LYS A 82 -24.67 22.46 76.59
N PRO A 83 -23.37 22.40 76.23
CA PRO A 83 -22.74 23.42 75.40
C PRO A 83 -23.44 23.55 74.06
N LYS A 84 -23.78 24.77 73.65
CA LYS A 84 -24.42 25.03 72.36
C LYS A 84 -23.36 25.04 71.26
N PHE A 85 -23.54 24.20 70.26
CA PHE A 85 -22.66 24.12 69.10
C PHE A 85 -23.22 24.91 67.92
N LYS A 86 -22.34 25.52 67.12
CA LYS A 86 -22.66 26.10 65.81
C LYS A 86 -21.77 25.44 64.77
N VAL A 87 -22.39 24.98 63.69
CA VAL A 87 -21.67 24.45 62.53
C VAL A 87 -21.05 25.63 61.78
N LYS A 88 -19.72 25.68 61.71
CA LYS A 88 -18.97 26.62 60.90
C LYS A 88 -18.41 25.88 59.70
N LYS A 89 -18.76 26.32 58.49
CA LYS A 89 -18.18 25.77 57.25
C LYS A 89 -16.77 26.33 57.08
N LYS A 90 -15.76 25.47 56.99
CA LYS A 90 -14.37 25.81 56.67
C LYS A 90 -14.09 25.39 55.23
N LYS A 91 -13.56 26.29 54.42
CA LYS A 91 -13.18 26.00 53.03
C LYS A 91 -11.80 25.32 53.06
N VAL A 92 -11.72 24.09 52.58
CA VAL A 92 -10.47 23.31 52.49
C VAL A 92 -10.17 23.07 51.01
N TYR A 93 -8.94 23.36 50.60
CA TYR A 93 -8.45 23.15 49.24
C TYR A 93 -7.75 21.80 49.15
N TYR A 94 -8.01 21.04 48.10
CA TYR A 94 -7.31 19.80 47.78
C TYR A 94 -7.02 19.73 46.29
N TRP A 95 -6.00 18.96 45.93
CA TRP A 95 -5.61 18.72 44.55
C TRP A 95 -6.23 17.41 44.09
N GLU A 96 -7.03 17.46 43.03
CA GLU A 96 -7.60 16.28 42.40
C GLU A 96 -6.91 16.08 41.05
N LYS A 97 -6.49 14.85 40.75
CA LYS A 97 -5.99 14.51 39.42
C LYS A 97 -7.20 14.32 38.50
N VAL A 98 -7.29 15.17 37.48
CA VAL A 98 -8.39 15.18 36.51
C VAL A 98 -7.79 14.89 35.13
N GLU A 99 -8.54 14.23 34.25
CA GLU A 99 -8.16 14.13 32.84
C GLU A 99 -8.03 15.54 32.25
N SER A 100 -6.95 15.79 31.52
CA SER A 100 -6.67 17.11 30.93
C SER A 100 -7.82 17.53 30.00
N SER A 101 -8.25 18.79 30.09
CA SER A 101 -9.30 19.32 29.22
C SER A 101 -8.86 19.48 27.77
N GLU A 102 -7.55 19.61 27.53
CA GLU A 102 -6.98 19.73 26.20
C GLU A 102 -6.17 18.48 25.83
N PRO A 103 -6.25 18.01 24.57
CA PRO A 103 -5.46 16.87 24.12
C PRO A 103 -3.97 17.17 24.24
N PRO A 104 -3.17 16.35 24.96
CA PRO A 104 -1.76 16.65 25.16
C PRO A 104 -0.97 16.62 23.85
N LYS A 105 -0.06 17.58 23.68
CA LYS A 105 0.85 17.65 22.51
C LYS A 105 1.76 16.42 22.43
N TYR A 106 2.17 15.89 23.58
CA TYR A 106 3.05 14.73 23.70
C TYR A 106 2.39 13.60 24.48
N LEU A 107 2.63 12.37 24.04
CA LEU A 107 2.17 11.16 24.72
C LEU A 107 3.36 10.31 25.16
N PRO A 108 3.31 9.74 26.38
CA PRO A 108 4.29 8.76 26.81
C PRO A 108 4.08 7.46 26.02
N ILE A 109 5.19 6.82 25.66
CA ILE A 109 5.19 5.57 24.91
C ILE A 109 6.22 4.60 25.48
N GLN A 110 5.99 3.33 25.17
CA GLN A 110 6.94 2.25 25.37
C GLN A 110 7.38 1.72 24.01
N CYS A 111 8.69 1.61 23.77
CA CYS A 111 9.24 1.09 22.52
C CYS A 111 10.61 0.41 22.75
N LYS A 112 11.27 -0.04 21.67
CA LYS A 112 12.58 -0.71 21.74
C LYS A 112 13.70 0.10 22.39
N PHE A 113 13.54 1.42 22.52
CA PHE A 113 14.51 2.33 23.13
C PHE A 113 14.28 2.56 24.64
N GLY A 114 13.22 1.99 25.23
CA GLY A 114 12.89 2.08 26.66
C GLY A 114 11.45 2.53 26.95
N ASP A 115 11.19 2.81 28.23
CA ASP A 115 9.86 3.03 28.78
C ASP A 115 9.54 4.49 29.12
N ASP A 116 10.55 5.38 29.24
CA ASP A 116 10.37 6.81 29.56
C ASP A 116 10.62 7.69 28.33
N LEU A 117 9.80 7.46 27.32
CA LEU A 117 9.93 8.10 26.02
C LEU A 117 8.62 8.77 25.61
N TRP A 118 8.75 9.87 24.89
CA TRP A 118 7.64 10.74 24.54
C TRP A 118 7.63 10.99 23.03
N VAL A 119 6.43 11.05 22.45
CA VAL A 119 6.24 11.33 21.02
C VAL A 119 5.16 12.38 20.82
N LYS A 120 5.27 13.15 19.74
CA LYS A 120 4.22 14.08 19.34
C LYS A 120 2.96 13.27 19.03
N ARG A 121 1.83 13.64 19.64
CA ARG A 121 0.55 12.95 19.45
C ARG A 121 0.13 12.87 17.98
N ALA A 122 0.33 13.96 17.25
CA ALA A 122 0.00 14.03 15.81
C ALA A 122 0.85 13.04 14.99
N ASP A 123 2.15 12.95 15.29
CA ASP A 123 3.06 12.05 14.57
C ASP A 123 2.83 10.60 14.96
N LEU A 124 2.51 10.31 16.23
CA LEU A 124 2.08 8.98 16.66
C LEU A 124 0.80 8.53 15.95
N ALA A 125 -0.18 9.43 15.79
CA ALA A 125 -1.41 9.12 15.08
C ALA A 125 -1.14 8.78 13.60
N ARG A 126 -0.31 9.59 12.91
CA ARG A 126 0.11 9.29 11.53
C ARG A 126 0.90 7.98 11.44
N PHE A 127 1.84 7.76 12.36
CA PHE A 127 2.64 6.54 12.41
C PHE A 127 1.77 5.30 12.65
N LYS A 128 0.79 5.38 13.54
CA LYS A 128 -0.20 4.30 13.76
C LYS A 128 -1.05 4.06 12.52
N GLN A 129 -1.56 5.11 11.90
CA GLN A 129 -2.33 5.01 10.66
C GLN A 129 -1.50 4.39 9.53
N ALA A 130 -0.26 4.83 9.36
CA ALA A 130 0.69 4.27 8.40
C ALA A 130 1.03 2.81 8.74
N SER A 131 1.18 2.46 10.02
CA SER A 131 1.46 1.10 10.48
C SER A 131 0.33 0.13 10.15
N GLN A 132 -0.93 0.61 10.22
CA GLN A 132 -2.14 -0.13 9.87
C GLN A 132 -2.38 -0.21 8.36
N ASP A 133 -1.78 0.68 7.56
CA ASP A 133 -1.87 0.58 6.11
C ASP A 133 -0.96 -0.55 5.62
N LEU A 134 -1.60 -1.58 5.06
CA LEU A 134 -0.93 -2.69 4.42
C LEU A 134 -0.50 -2.38 2.98
N SER A 135 -0.90 -1.24 2.44
CA SER A 135 -0.62 -0.88 1.05
C SER A 135 0.89 -0.76 0.81
N GLY A 136 1.34 -1.34 -0.29
CA GLY A 136 2.72 -1.28 -0.71
C GLY A 136 3.21 -2.57 -1.33
N VAL A 137 4.49 -2.54 -1.68
CA VAL A 137 5.23 -3.61 -2.32
C VAL A 137 5.93 -4.44 -1.25
N TYR A 138 5.69 -5.73 -1.28
CA TYR A 138 6.36 -6.76 -0.49
C TYR A 138 7.23 -7.57 -1.43
N ALA A 139 8.51 -7.66 -1.13
CA ALA A 139 9.50 -8.30 -1.98
C ALA A 139 10.02 -9.61 -1.38
N SER A 140 10.34 -10.54 -2.27
CA SER A 140 11.08 -11.77 -2.02
C SER A 140 12.26 -11.84 -2.99
N ASN A 141 13.03 -12.94 -2.94
CA ASN A 141 14.07 -13.21 -3.93
C ASN A 141 13.50 -13.59 -5.30
N SER A 142 12.26 -14.09 -5.34
CA SER A 142 11.61 -14.57 -6.56
C SER A 142 10.70 -13.54 -7.22
N GLY A 143 10.32 -12.46 -6.51
CA GLY A 143 9.43 -11.45 -7.06
C GLY A 143 8.82 -10.51 -6.03
N THR A 144 7.63 -10.01 -6.35
CA THR A 144 6.91 -9.03 -5.53
C THR A 144 5.42 -9.34 -5.42
N VAL A 145 4.84 -8.90 -4.29
CA VAL A 145 3.39 -8.73 -4.10
C VAL A 145 3.13 -7.27 -3.82
N THR A 146 2.24 -6.65 -4.59
CA THR A 146 1.76 -5.30 -4.32
C THR A 146 0.34 -5.37 -3.82
N LEU A 147 0.11 -4.80 -2.64
CA LEU A 147 -1.22 -4.58 -2.09
C LEU A 147 -1.60 -3.12 -2.30
N LYS A 148 -2.72 -2.86 -2.98
CA LYS A 148 -3.25 -1.51 -3.17
C LYS A 148 -4.61 -1.41 -2.49
N LYS A 149 -4.73 -0.62 -1.43
CA LYS A 149 -6.02 -0.38 -0.79
C LYS A 149 -6.95 0.40 -1.71
N SER A 150 -8.21 0.01 -1.77
CA SER A 150 -9.23 0.72 -2.56
C SER A 150 -9.43 2.14 -2.00
N PRO A 151 -9.49 3.17 -2.87
CA PRO A 151 -9.73 4.55 -2.45
C PRO A 151 -11.15 4.75 -1.92
N THR A 152 -12.09 3.89 -2.29
CA THR A 152 -13.51 4.00 -1.94
C THR A 152 -13.93 3.06 -0.82
N ASN A 153 -13.20 1.96 -0.59
CA ASN A 153 -13.51 1.01 0.48
C ASN A 153 -12.26 0.51 1.20
N PRO A 154 -12.06 0.85 2.48
CA PRO A 154 -10.85 0.49 3.21
C PRO A 154 -10.68 -1.01 3.49
N ARG A 155 -11.72 -1.83 3.27
CA ARG A 155 -11.65 -3.30 3.41
C ARG A 155 -11.28 -4.00 2.11
N LEU A 156 -11.25 -3.29 0.98
CA LEU A 156 -10.97 -3.90 -0.32
C LEU A 156 -9.54 -3.56 -0.76
N PHE A 157 -8.87 -4.56 -1.32
CA PHE A 157 -7.52 -4.43 -1.85
C PHE A 157 -7.45 -4.99 -3.27
N THR A 158 -6.61 -4.36 -4.09
CA THR A 158 -6.08 -4.98 -5.30
C THR A 158 -4.78 -5.69 -4.94
N ILE A 159 -4.71 -6.96 -5.26
CA ILE A 159 -3.55 -7.83 -5.08
C ILE A 159 -2.89 -7.99 -6.44
N VAL A 160 -1.62 -7.63 -6.53
CA VAL A 160 -0.79 -7.84 -7.72
C VAL A 160 0.38 -8.72 -7.33
N ILE A 161 0.59 -9.84 -8.01
CA ILE A 161 1.70 -10.77 -7.78
C ILE A 161 2.53 -10.81 -9.07
N GLN A 162 3.85 -10.66 -8.95
CA GLN A 162 4.78 -10.72 -10.09
C GLN A 162 6.07 -11.42 -9.67
N ASN A 163 6.23 -12.68 -10.08
CA ASN A 163 7.39 -13.52 -9.78
C ASN A 163 8.15 -13.88 -11.05
N GLY A 164 9.44 -13.57 -11.09
CA GLY A 164 10.31 -13.75 -12.26
C GLY A 164 10.45 -12.49 -13.15
N PRO A 165 11.28 -12.57 -14.19
CA PRO A 165 11.58 -11.44 -15.08
C PRO A 165 10.44 -11.14 -16.08
N PHE A 166 10.44 -9.93 -16.64
CA PHE A 166 9.53 -9.58 -17.75
C PHE A 166 9.68 -10.58 -18.91
N GLY A 167 8.56 -10.98 -19.53
CA GLY A 167 8.56 -11.99 -20.59
C GLY A 167 8.51 -13.45 -20.10
N ASN A 168 8.87 -13.72 -18.85
CA ASN A 168 8.91 -15.07 -18.27
C ASN A 168 8.56 -15.06 -16.77
N ARG A 169 7.48 -14.35 -16.42
CA ARG A 169 7.02 -14.16 -15.03
C ARG A 169 5.71 -14.88 -14.78
N ALA A 170 5.56 -15.49 -13.60
CA ALA A 170 4.26 -15.81 -13.05
C ALA A 170 3.64 -14.52 -12.51
N GLU A 171 2.45 -14.19 -12.96
CA GLU A 171 1.81 -12.93 -12.57
C GLU A 171 0.31 -13.02 -12.51
N PHE A 172 -0.27 -12.21 -11.65
CA PHE A 172 -1.68 -12.26 -11.31
C PHE A 172 -2.14 -10.92 -10.74
N GLU A 173 -3.31 -10.45 -11.15
CA GLU A 173 -3.96 -9.27 -10.58
C GLU A 173 -5.42 -9.59 -10.24
N ALA A 174 -5.78 -9.37 -8.98
CA ALA A 174 -7.16 -9.43 -8.52
C ALA A 174 -7.52 -8.13 -7.82
N SER A 175 -8.56 -7.47 -8.30
CA SER A 175 -9.10 -6.25 -7.70
C SER A 175 -10.29 -6.53 -6.79
N ASN A 176 -10.55 -5.60 -5.86
CA ASN A 176 -11.69 -5.66 -4.93
C ASN A 176 -11.71 -6.91 -4.05
N VAL A 177 -10.55 -7.42 -3.65
CA VAL A 177 -10.45 -8.56 -2.73
C VAL A 177 -10.64 -8.08 -1.30
N GLU A 178 -11.57 -8.70 -0.58
CA GLU A 178 -11.88 -8.35 0.80
C GLU A 178 -10.77 -8.80 1.77
N ALA A 179 -10.25 -7.86 2.55
CA ALA A 179 -9.36 -8.11 3.66
C ALA A 179 -10.16 -8.43 4.93
N ARG A 180 -9.96 -9.63 5.47
CA ARG A 180 -10.56 -10.10 6.72
C ARG A 180 -9.50 -10.15 7.81
N GLU A 181 -9.78 -9.49 8.93
CA GLU A 181 -8.91 -9.51 10.10
C GLU A 181 -9.36 -10.61 11.07
N SER A 182 -8.43 -11.45 11.51
CA SER A 182 -8.67 -12.48 12.53
C SER A 182 -7.39 -12.68 13.35
N ASN A 183 -7.50 -12.53 14.68
CA ASN A 183 -6.39 -12.71 15.62
C ASN A 183 -5.13 -11.87 15.27
N GLY A 184 -5.32 -10.63 14.82
CA GLY A 184 -4.22 -9.73 14.42
C GLY A 184 -3.55 -10.06 13.09
N ASN A 185 -4.08 -11.04 12.36
CA ASN A 185 -3.63 -11.42 11.02
C ASN A 185 -4.66 -10.98 9.99
N ILE A 186 -4.20 -10.44 8.86
CA ILE A 186 -5.08 -10.07 7.76
C ILE A 186 -5.00 -11.17 6.69
N ARG A 187 -6.16 -11.62 6.22
CA ARG A 187 -6.27 -12.62 5.16
C ARG A 187 -7.13 -12.07 4.03
N MET A 188 -6.70 -12.36 2.81
CA MET A 188 -7.43 -12.07 1.58
C MET A 188 -7.43 -13.34 0.75
N THR A 189 -8.58 -13.71 0.22
CA THR A 189 -8.73 -14.89 -0.64
C THR A 189 -9.43 -14.47 -1.91
N TYR A 190 -8.80 -14.75 -3.04
CA TYR A 190 -9.44 -14.64 -4.34
C TYR A 190 -9.64 -16.03 -4.91
N SER A 191 -10.78 -16.27 -5.55
CA SER A 191 -11.02 -17.50 -6.27
C SER A 191 -11.72 -17.23 -7.60
N GLU A 192 -11.24 -17.88 -8.63
CA GLU A 192 -11.88 -18.04 -9.94
C GLU A 192 -11.87 -19.53 -10.32
N GLU A 193 -12.38 -19.85 -11.50
CA GLU A 193 -12.37 -21.22 -12.02
C GLU A 193 -10.95 -21.78 -12.08
N ASP A 194 -10.74 -22.92 -11.43
CA ASP A 194 -9.46 -23.62 -11.27
C ASP A 194 -8.34 -22.82 -10.60
N CYS A 195 -8.58 -21.65 -10.01
CA CYS A 195 -7.51 -20.90 -9.35
C CYS A 195 -7.99 -20.21 -8.07
N THR A 196 -7.36 -20.55 -6.95
CA THR A 196 -7.53 -19.86 -5.67
C THR A 196 -6.18 -19.31 -5.21
N VAL A 197 -6.15 -18.04 -4.84
CA VAL A 197 -4.98 -17.37 -4.28
C VAL A 197 -5.32 -16.87 -2.88
N ASP A 198 -4.59 -17.38 -1.89
CA ASP A 198 -4.71 -16.99 -0.49
C ASP A 198 -3.50 -16.12 -0.11
N VAL A 199 -3.78 -14.91 0.38
CA VAL A 199 -2.77 -13.96 0.84
C VAL A 199 -2.96 -13.72 2.34
N ALA A 200 -1.92 -13.99 3.12
CA ALA A 200 -1.89 -13.72 4.55
C ALA A 200 -0.84 -12.66 4.85
N VAL A 201 -1.22 -11.64 5.63
CA VAL A 201 -0.35 -10.56 6.07
C VAL A 201 -0.21 -10.61 7.58
N VAL A 202 1.02 -10.80 8.05
CA VAL A 202 1.37 -10.88 9.47
C VAL A 202 2.64 -10.08 9.69
N ASN A 203 2.63 -9.09 10.59
CA ASN A 203 3.80 -8.27 10.90
C ASN A 203 4.50 -7.70 9.65
N ARG A 204 3.72 -7.21 8.67
CA ARG A 204 4.20 -6.71 7.36
C ARG A 204 5.02 -7.72 6.55
N LYS A 205 4.79 -9.00 6.79
CA LYS A 205 5.24 -10.10 5.92
C LYS A 205 4.02 -10.65 5.21
N VAL A 206 4.16 -10.86 3.92
CA VAL A 206 3.10 -11.42 3.08
C VAL A 206 3.46 -12.85 2.74
N LYS A 207 2.52 -13.76 2.93
CA LYS A 207 2.59 -15.13 2.44
C LYS A 207 1.48 -15.34 1.43
N VAL A 208 1.85 -15.85 0.27
CA VAL A 208 0.92 -16.23 -0.80
C VAL A 208 0.93 -17.73 -0.94
N ALA A 209 -0.25 -18.34 -0.93
CA ALA A 209 -0.47 -19.72 -1.32
C ALA A 209 -1.39 -19.76 -2.54
N GLN A 210 -1.17 -20.73 -3.43
CA GLN A 210 -2.02 -20.95 -4.59
C GLN A 210 -2.61 -22.36 -4.60
N ARG A 211 -3.79 -22.51 -5.20
CA ARG A 211 -4.40 -23.82 -5.51
C ARG A 211 -4.95 -23.78 -6.93
N GLY A 212 -4.57 -24.75 -7.76
CA GLY A 212 -5.06 -24.88 -9.15
C GLY A 212 -4.53 -23.86 -10.18
N CYS A 213 -3.87 -22.78 -9.77
CA CYS A 213 -3.42 -21.67 -10.63
C CYS A 213 -2.26 -21.97 -11.63
N THR A 214 -2.15 -23.20 -12.13
CA THR A 214 -1.06 -23.63 -13.02
C THR A 214 -0.97 -22.81 -14.30
N ALA A 215 -2.10 -22.31 -14.81
CA ALA A 215 -2.16 -21.46 -16.00
C ALA A 215 -1.36 -20.15 -15.82
N TYR A 216 -1.31 -19.60 -14.61
CA TYR A 216 -0.58 -18.35 -14.32
C TYR A 216 0.91 -18.55 -14.09
N ASN A 217 1.32 -19.77 -13.72
CA ASN A 217 2.72 -20.14 -13.48
C ASN A 217 3.51 -20.14 -14.80
N VAL A 218 4.80 -19.83 -14.71
CA VAL A 218 5.69 -19.83 -15.88
C VAL A 218 7.06 -20.40 -15.50
N GLY A 219 7.44 -21.51 -16.14
CA GLY A 219 8.70 -22.21 -15.84
C GLY A 219 8.78 -22.63 -14.38
N SER A 220 9.83 -22.17 -13.68
CA SER A 220 10.03 -22.40 -12.25
C SER A 220 9.34 -21.36 -11.35
N TYR A 221 8.69 -20.34 -11.92
CA TYR A 221 8.01 -19.30 -11.16
C TYR A 221 6.54 -19.67 -10.98
N ALA A 222 6.08 -19.63 -9.74
CA ALA A 222 4.67 -19.77 -9.34
C ALA A 222 4.17 -18.46 -8.72
N LEU A 223 2.86 -18.31 -8.48
CA LEU A 223 2.31 -17.18 -7.72
C LEU A 223 2.60 -17.29 -6.22
N GLU A 224 2.73 -18.50 -5.69
CA GLU A 224 3.02 -18.74 -4.27
C GLU A 224 4.43 -18.28 -3.85
N GLY A 225 4.55 -17.90 -2.57
CA GLY A 225 5.82 -17.49 -1.99
C GLY A 225 5.70 -16.71 -0.68
N ASP A 226 6.86 -16.51 -0.04
CA ASP A 226 7.00 -15.70 1.17
C ASP A 226 7.73 -14.38 0.87
N TYR A 227 7.06 -13.27 1.15
CA TYR A 227 7.50 -11.90 0.86
C TYR A 227 7.75 -11.16 2.16
N ASN A 228 8.98 -11.29 2.65
CA ASN A 228 9.37 -10.85 4.00
C ASN A 228 9.87 -9.41 4.05
N THR A 229 10.01 -8.73 2.91
CA THR A 229 10.61 -7.40 2.84
C THR A 229 9.59 -6.36 2.36
N PHE A 230 9.10 -5.52 3.26
CA PHE A 230 8.24 -4.39 2.89
C PHE A 230 9.07 -3.24 2.29
N LYS A 231 8.69 -2.77 1.12
CA LYS A 231 9.35 -1.69 0.36
C LYS A 231 8.55 -0.38 0.32
N GLY A 232 7.34 -0.33 0.89
CA GLY A 232 6.48 0.86 0.85
C GLY A 232 5.73 1.00 -0.48
N ASN A 233 5.36 2.22 -0.86
CA ASN A 233 4.75 2.55 -2.15
C ASN A 233 5.78 3.18 -3.10
N PRO A 234 6.76 2.41 -3.64
CA PRO A 234 7.72 2.96 -4.58
C PRO A 234 7.03 3.29 -5.91
N ARG A 235 7.41 4.44 -6.50
CA ARG A 235 7.17 4.67 -7.92
C ARG A 235 8.19 3.84 -8.69
N VAL A 236 7.75 2.74 -9.27
CA VAL A 236 8.60 1.88 -10.12
C VAL A 236 8.28 2.18 -11.57
N THR A 237 9.29 2.57 -12.33
CA THR A 237 9.18 2.62 -13.80
C THR A 237 9.51 1.23 -14.32
N GLU A 238 8.59 0.62 -15.05
CA GLU A 238 8.84 -0.68 -15.66
C GLU A 238 9.65 -0.50 -16.96
N ASN A 239 10.60 -1.42 -17.17
CA ASN A 239 11.35 -1.49 -18.41
C ASN A 239 10.81 -2.65 -19.25
N PHE A 240 10.47 -2.37 -20.51
CA PHE A 240 9.85 -3.31 -21.44
C PHE A 240 10.88 -4.01 -22.33
N SER A 241 12.01 -4.42 -21.75
CA SER A 241 13.07 -5.06 -22.53
C SER A 241 12.78 -6.53 -22.80
N SER A 242 12.72 -6.89 -24.08
CA SER A 242 12.63 -8.28 -24.54
C SER A 242 13.30 -8.43 -25.92
N PRO A 243 13.72 -9.64 -26.33
CA PRO A 243 14.28 -9.86 -27.66
C PRO A 243 13.33 -9.41 -28.77
N GLU A 244 13.88 -8.76 -29.78
CA GLU A 244 13.12 -8.37 -30.97
C GLU A 244 12.63 -9.62 -31.72
N GLN A 245 11.36 -9.65 -32.08
CA GLN A 245 10.73 -10.74 -32.83
C GLN A 245 9.80 -10.14 -33.88
N ALA A 246 9.85 -10.63 -35.12
CA ALA A 246 9.06 -10.11 -36.23
C ALA A 246 8.31 -11.22 -36.95
N PHE A 247 7.03 -10.96 -37.26
CA PHE A 247 6.12 -11.93 -37.88
C PHE A 247 5.33 -11.24 -39.01
N THR A 248 5.06 -11.96 -40.10
CA THR A 248 4.35 -11.41 -41.26
C THR A 248 3.07 -12.19 -41.55
N TYR A 249 1.94 -11.48 -41.60
CA TYR A 249 0.60 -12.01 -41.79
C TYR A 249 0.03 -11.54 -43.12
N LYS A 250 -0.65 -12.44 -43.83
CA LYS A 250 -1.34 -12.11 -45.10
C LYS A 250 -2.76 -11.62 -44.88
N TYR A 251 -3.38 -12.08 -43.80
CA TYR A 251 -4.74 -11.78 -43.37
C TYR A 251 -4.73 -11.58 -41.87
N PHE A 252 -5.71 -10.86 -41.36
CA PHE A 252 -5.96 -10.69 -39.93
C PHE A 252 -7.46 -10.69 -39.68
N LYS A 253 -7.88 -10.92 -38.43
CA LYS A 253 -9.29 -10.78 -38.05
C LYS A 253 -9.52 -9.38 -37.52
N TRP A 254 -10.39 -8.65 -38.19
CA TRP A 254 -10.87 -7.34 -37.77
C TRP A 254 -12.21 -7.45 -37.05
N CYS A 255 -12.32 -6.84 -35.87
CA CYS A 255 -13.54 -6.89 -35.08
C CYS A 255 -13.96 -5.47 -34.66
N ASP A 256 -14.97 -4.94 -35.34
CA ASP A 256 -15.50 -3.59 -35.05
C ASP A 256 -16.00 -3.43 -33.60
N SER A 257 -16.58 -4.48 -33.02
CA SER A 257 -17.15 -4.47 -31.68
C SER A 257 -17.03 -5.84 -30.99
N GLY A 258 -15.82 -6.19 -30.54
CA GLY A 258 -15.56 -7.41 -29.78
C GLY A 258 -15.44 -8.70 -30.62
N PHE A 259 -15.19 -9.83 -29.96
CA PHE A 259 -14.81 -11.10 -30.62
C PHE A 259 -15.88 -11.69 -31.55
N ASP A 260 -17.16 -11.46 -31.28
CA ASP A 260 -18.26 -12.06 -32.06
C ASP A 260 -18.47 -11.36 -33.42
N SER A 261 -17.90 -10.17 -33.61
CA SER A 261 -18.02 -9.40 -34.86
C SER A 261 -16.83 -9.56 -35.80
N CYS A 262 -15.90 -10.48 -35.50
CA CYS A 262 -14.64 -10.59 -36.23
C CYS A 262 -14.84 -11.11 -37.66
N LYS A 263 -14.19 -10.47 -38.64
CA LYS A 263 -14.12 -10.90 -40.04
C LYS A 263 -12.67 -11.01 -40.48
N GLU A 264 -12.37 -12.00 -41.33
CA GLU A 264 -11.05 -12.11 -41.94
C GLU A 264 -10.90 -11.01 -43.00
N GLU A 265 -9.91 -10.15 -42.81
CA GLU A 265 -9.62 -9.01 -43.67
C GLU A 265 -8.16 -9.03 -44.13
N LYS A 266 -7.93 -8.39 -45.28
CA LYS A 266 -6.60 -8.10 -45.79
C LYS A 266 -6.37 -6.60 -45.58
N ASP A 267 -5.18 -6.25 -45.10
CA ASP A 267 -4.82 -4.84 -44.96
C ASP A 267 -4.82 -4.16 -46.33
N GLU A 268 -5.32 -2.93 -46.38
CA GLU A 268 -5.39 -2.12 -47.60
C GLU A 268 -4.03 -2.03 -48.31
N ASN A 269 -2.94 -2.04 -47.53
CA ASN A 269 -1.56 -1.94 -47.98
C ASN A 269 -0.84 -3.30 -48.13
N GLY A 270 -1.54 -4.43 -47.97
CA GLY A 270 -1.04 -5.77 -48.28
C GLY A 270 -0.75 -6.65 -47.06
N LYS A 271 0.46 -7.24 -47.00
CA LYS A 271 0.86 -8.08 -45.86
C LYS A 271 1.26 -7.18 -44.70
N VAL A 272 0.88 -7.56 -43.48
CA VAL A 272 1.24 -6.85 -42.26
C VAL A 272 2.40 -7.55 -41.58
N THR A 273 3.49 -6.83 -41.32
CA THR A 273 4.59 -7.29 -40.48
C THR A 273 4.49 -6.62 -39.11
N ILE A 274 4.48 -7.41 -38.05
CA ILE A 274 4.50 -6.92 -36.67
C ILE A 274 5.85 -7.27 -36.06
N THR A 275 6.59 -6.24 -35.62
CA THR A 275 7.83 -6.36 -34.88
C THR A 275 7.58 -6.05 -33.41
N TRP A 276 7.67 -7.06 -32.57
CA TRP A 276 7.60 -6.96 -31.12
C TRP A 276 8.95 -6.55 -30.53
N SER A 277 8.93 -5.62 -29.56
CA SER A 277 10.12 -5.13 -28.86
C SER A 277 11.23 -4.67 -29.80
N LYS A 278 10.88 -3.81 -30.75
CA LYS A 278 11.81 -3.21 -31.71
C LYS A 278 13.00 -2.55 -30.99
N GLY A 279 14.21 -2.93 -31.39
CA GLY A 279 15.47 -2.51 -30.79
C GLY A 279 15.65 -2.97 -29.33
N GLY A 280 14.88 -3.96 -28.87
CA GLY A 280 14.95 -4.49 -27.50
C GLY A 280 14.27 -3.62 -26.43
N ASN A 281 13.47 -2.62 -26.84
CA ASN A 281 12.96 -1.58 -25.94
C ASN A 281 11.43 -1.61 -25.75
N GLY A 282 10.77 -2.71 -26.15
CA GLY A 282 9.31 -2.87 -25.98
C GLY A 282 8.46 -2.06 -26.94
N PHE A 283 9.06 -1.32 -27.87
CA PHE A 283 8.33 -0.71 -28.98
C PHE A 283 7.71 -1.78 -29.86
N ILE A 284 6.50 -1.54 -30.33
CA ILE A 284 5.84 -2.41 -31.29
C ILE A 284 5.74 -1.65 -32.60
N GLU A 285 6.17 -2.27 -33.69
CA GLU A 285 6.03 -1.71 -35.03
C GLU A 285 5.07 -2.58 -35.83
N ARG A 286 4.04 -1.96 -36.41
CA ARG A 286 3.14 -2.57 -37.39
C ARG A 286 3.46 -1.92 -38.74
N LYS A 287 3.87 -2.72 -39.71
CA LYS A 287 4.20 -2.27 -41.06
C LYS A 287 3.31 -2.96 -42.09
N ALA A 288 2.64 -2.19 -42.94
CA ALA A 288 1.87 -2.70 -44.06
C ALA A 288 2.22 -1.87 -45.31
N GLY A 289 2.85 -2.48 -46.31
CA GLY A 289 3.41 -1.75 -47.44
C GLY A 289 4.42 -0.69 -47.00
N ASP A 290 4.17 0.57 -47.38
CA ASP A 290 4.96 1.75 -46.97
C ASP A 290 4.47 2.38 -45.65
N GLU A 291 3.30 1.96 -45.16
CA GLU A 291 2.73 2.45 -43.93
C GLU A 291 3.38 1.78 -42.72
N VAL A 292 3.87 2.60 -41.78
CA VAL A 292 4.55 2.15 -40.56
C VAL A 292 3.94 2.84 -39.36
N HIS A 293 3.38 2.06 -38.45
CA HIS A 293 2.89 2.54 -37.16
C HIS A 293 3.79 2.04 -36.06
N THR A 294 4.31 2.97 -35.26
CA THR A 294 5.09 2.65 -34.07
C THR A 294 4.25 2.91 -32.83
N TYR A 295 4.31 1.97 -31.90
CA TYR A 295 3.59 1.99 -30.63
C TYR A 295 4.61 2.02 -29.51
N ARG A 296 4.59 3.10 -28.72
CA ARG A 296 5.47 3.29 -27.57
C ARG A 296 4.87 2.60 -26.34
N PRO A 297 5.64 1.79 -25.59
CA PRO A 297 5.14 1.15 -24.38
C PRO A 297 5.02 2.16 -23.22
N PHE A 298 3.99 1.99 -22.39
CA PHE A 298 3.72 2.86 -21.24
C PHE A 298 3.44 2.09 -19.96
N GLU A 299 2.68 1.01 -20.03
CA GLU A 299 2.20 0.28 -18.86
C GLU A 299 2.16 -1.21 -19.16
N HIS A 300 2.68 -2.03 -18.24
CA HIS A 300 2.49 -3.47 -18.28
C HIS A 300 1.07 -3.80 -17.86
N VAL A 301 0.42 -4.68 -18.61
CA VAL A 301 -0.92 -5.15 -18.30
C VAL A 301 -0.80 -6.59 -17.86
N ILE A 302 -1.36 -6.93 -16.69
CA ILE A 302 -1.39 -8.31 -16.24
C ILE A 302 -2.61 -8.98 -16.86
N PRO A 303 -2.43 -10.00 -17.73
CA PRO A 303 -3.54 -10.62 -18.42
C PRO A 303 -4.38 -11.51 -17.48
N HIS A 304 -5.69 -11.56 -17.72
CA HIS A 304 -6.59 -12.49 -17.03
C HIS A 304 -6.67 -13.83 -17.77
N LYS A 305 -7.15 -14.91 -17.11
CA LYS A 305 -7.33 -16.23 -17.73
C LYS A 305 -8.08 -16.18 -19.08
N ARG A 306 -9.07 -15.30 -19.20
CA ARG A 306 -9.85 -15.09 -20.44
C ARG A 306 -9.03 -14.57 -21.62
N ASP A 307 -7.89 -13.91 -21.36
CA ASP A 307 -6.99 -13.41 -22.39
C ASP A 307 -6.08 -14.50 -22.94
N PHE A 308 -6.06 -15.69 -22.33
CA PHE A 308 -5.14 -16.74 -22.73
C PHE A 308 -5.59 -17.39 -24.02
N PHE A 309 -4.64 -17.73 -24.88
CA PHE A 309 -4.93 -18.39 -26.15
C PHE A 309 -4.50 -19.85 -26.07
N LYS A 310 -5.47 -20.77 -26.10
CA LYS A 310 -5.22 -22.22 -26.01
C LYS A 310 -4.29 -22.59 -24.83
N GLY A 311 -4.46 -21.91 -23.70
CA GLY A 311 -3.64 -22.10 -22.49
C GLY A 311 -2.32 -21.32 -22.46
N GLU A 312 -1.96 -20.60 -23.53
CA GLU A 312 -0.81 -19.70 -23.52
C GLU A 312 -1.18 -18.33 -22.95
N LYS A 313 -0.44 -17.92 -21.91
CA LYS A 313 -0.50 -16.57 -21.35
C LYS A 313 0.21 -15.57 -22.26
N PRO A 314 -0.43 -14.46 -22.66
CA PRO A 314 0.22 -13.44 -23.47
C PRO A 314 1.16 -12.55 -22.65
N LEU A 315 2.08 -11.89 -23.35
CA LEU A 315 2.75 -10.67 -22.87
C LEU A 315 1.88 -9.48 -23.26
N ALA A 316 1.34 -8.77 -22.26
CA ALA A 316 0.42 -7.68 -22.51
C ALA A 316 1.05 -6.32 -22.15
N ILE A 317 1.11 -5.41 -23.13
CA ILE A 317 1.65 -4.07 -22.95
C ILE A 317 0.62 -3.06 -23.46
N LYS A 318 0.31 -2.09 -22.62
CA LYS A 318 -0.43 -0.90 -23.03
C LYS A 318 0.54 0.12 -23.63
N THR A 319 0.20 0.52 -24.84
CA THR A 319 1.02 1.36 -25.69
C THR A 319 0.23 2.56 -26.17
N LYS A 320 0.96 3.55 -26.68
CA LYS A 320 0.40 4.69 -27.40
C LYS A 320 1.00 4.75 -28.79
N ARG A 321 0.17 4.93 -29.82
CA ARG A 321 0.63 5.14 -31.19
C ARG A 321 1.40 6.46 -31.27
N THR A 322 2.52 6.51 -31.99
CA THR A 322 3.43 7.67 -31.99
C THR A 322 3.02 8.77 -32.96
N ASP A 323 2.25 8.44 -33.99
CA ASP A 323 1.80 9.30 -35.09
C ASP A 323 0.40 9.91 -34.84
N ILE A 324 -0.40 9.35 -33.91
CA ILE A 324 -1.74 9.85 -33.56
C ILE A 324 -1.79 10.25 -32.08
N SER A 325 -2.45 11.38 -31.80
CA SER A 325 -2.71 11.81 -30.42
C SER A 325 -4.03 11.23 -29.90
N GLY A 326 -4.02 10.63 -28.71
CA GLY A 326 -5.23 10.28 -27.96
C GLY A 326 -5.67 8.81 -27.99
N GLU A 327 -5.02 7.94 -28.79
CA GLU A 327 -5.38 6.52 -28.83
C GLU A 327 -4.39 5.64 -28.07
N TRP A 328 -4.96 4.81 -27.20
CA TRP A 328 -4.25 3.83 -26.38
C TRP A 328 -4.62 2.44 -26.84
N TRP A 329 -3.62 1.56 -26.93
CA TRP A 329 -3.78 0.21 -27.46
C TRP A 329 -3.14 -0.79 -26.51
N ILE A 330 -3.85 -1.85 -26.16
CA ILE A 330 -3.30 -2.98 -25.42
C ILE A 330 -2.91 -4.04 -26.45
N TRP A 331 -1.62 -4.35 -26.48
CA TRP A 331 -1.07 -5.41 -27.31
C TRP A 331 -0.85 -6.64 -26.47
N TYR A 332 -1.34 -7.78 -26.97
CA TYR A 332 -1.14 -9.10 -26.41
C TYR A 332 -0.32 -9.90 -27.42
N PHE A 333 0.90 -10.25 -27.04
CA PHE A 333 1.77 -11.12 -27.84
C PHE A 333 1.78 -12.53 -27.24
N TYR A 334 1.56 -13.54 -28.08
CA TYR A 334 1.61 -14.96 -27.71
C TYR A 334 2.82 -15.60 -28.41
N PRO A 335 3.98 -15.68 -27.74
CA PRO A 335 5.24 -16.08 -28.38
C PRO A 335 5.22 -17.48 -29.01
N LYS A 336 4.53 -18.46 -28.41
CA LYS A 336 4.49 -19.84 -28.90
C LYS A 336 3.49 -20.01 -30.04
N ALA A 337 2.36 -19.32 -29.98
CA ALA A 337 1.37 -19.31 -31.03
C ALA A 337 1.74 -18.39 -32.21
N GLU A 338 2.82 -17.60 -32.09
CA GLU A 338 3.21 -16.59 -33.07
C GLU A 338 2.02 -15.70 -33.45
N ARG A 339 1.29 -15.24 -32.43
CA ARG A 339 0.01 -14.54 -32.57
C ARG A 339 0.07 -13.18 -31.90
N PHE A 340 -0.62 -12.20 -32.48
CA PHE A 340 -0.89 -10.92 -31.83
C PHE A 340 -2.38 -10.65 -31.72
N LYS A 341 -2.77 -10.02 -30.61
CA LYS A 341 -4.09 -9.40 -30.44
C LYS A 341 -3.85 -7.94 -30.03
N MET A 342 -4.40 -7.00 -30.77
CA MET A 342 -4.40 -5.58 -30.41
C MET A 342 -5.84 -5.17 -30.08
N VAL A 343 -6.02 -4.47 -28.96
CA VAL A 343 -7.34 -4.02 -28.48
C VAL A 343 -7.29 -2.55 -28.11
N ARG A 344 -8.29 -1.76 -28.53
CA ARG A 344 -8.39 -0.35 -28.14
C ARG A 344 -8.63 -0.24 -26.63
N ALA A 345 -7.78 0.50 -25.93
CA ALA A 345 -7.89 0.68 -24.48
C ALA A 345 -8.97 1.72 -24.12
N GLY A 346 -9.61 1.54 -22.97
CA GLY A 346 -10.64 2.45 -22.45
C GLY A 346 -12.07 2.11 -22.88
N MET A 347 -12.26 1.05 -23.66
CA MET A 347 -13.56 0.46 -23.98
C MET A 347 -13.68 -0.91 -23.30
N ARG A 348 -14.91 -1.39 -23.10
CA ARG A 348 -15.11 -2.79 -22.68
C ARG A 348 -14.74 -3.72 -23.83
N GLU A 349 -14.15 -4.87 -23.52
CA GLU A 349 -13.65 -5.84 -24.52
C GLU A 349 -14.74 -6.34 -25.49
N ASP A 350 -16.00 -6.39 -25.06
CA ASP A 350 -17.14 -6.83 -25.87
C ASP A 350 -17.56 -5.83 -26.95
N ILE A 351 -17.09 -4.58 -26.87
CA ILE A 351 -17.38 -3.52 -27.84
C ILE A 351 -16.11 -2.83 -28.35
N ALA A 352 -14.94 -3.26 -27.86
CA ALA A 352 -13.68 -2.65 -28.24
C ALA A 352 -13.31 -3.05 -29.66
N GLN A 353 -12.66 -2.12 -30.35
CA GLN A 353 -12.06 -2.34 -31.64
C GLN A 353 -10.88 -3.32 -31.52
N MET A 354 -11.05 -4.42 -32.26
CA MET A 354 -10.30 -5.67 -32.31
C MET A 354 -9.37 -5.89 -33.50
N GLU A 355 -8.07 -6.11 -33.35
CA GLU A 355 -7.25 -6.77 -34.40
C GLU A 355 -6.60 -8.04 -33.87
N ILE A 356 -6.71 -9.12 -34.63
CA ILE A 356 -6.07 -10.40 -34.30
C ILE A 356 -5.28 -10.91 -35.50
N TYR A 357 -3.99 -11.12 -35.29
CA TYR A 357 -3.03 -11.60 -36.27
C TYR A 357 -2.65 -13.04 -35.94
N GLU A 358 -3.02 -13.96 -36.82
CA GLU A 358 -2.87 -15.42 -36.68
C GLU A 358 -2.34 -16.06 -37.96
#